data_AF-A0AAU5TDQ2-F1
#
_entry.id   AF-A0AAU5TDQ2-F1
#
_cell.length_a   1.000
_cell.length_b   1.000
_cell.length_c   1.000
_cell.angle_alpha   90.00
_cell.angle_beta   90.00
_cell.angle_gamma   90.00
#
_symmetry.space_group_name_H-M   'P 1'
#
loop_
_entity.id
_entity.type
_entity.pdbx_description
1 polymer ?
#
loop_
_entity_poly.entity_id
_entity_poly.type
_entity_poly.pdbx_seq_one_letter_code
_entity_poly.pdbx_strand_id
1 'polypeptide(L)'
;MAGDFDQEWGSATGGADQQVGMRLNHVPPEPSGPGPSSPPVYGPFAPGKGPADFASSPADKKAAAGTIENELQPNTKKAAEHADEATTAAHKGFDGWETAAGLKKVADTWDQQVKNLMARLDGEKGALRGASGLFTGNDTGIRNQFTTQSKLNGL
;
A
#
# COMPACT_ATOMS: atom_id res chain seq x y z
N MET A 1 30.08 -0.43 29.94
CA MET A 1 28.68 -0.37 29.50
C MET A 1 28.67 -0.70 28.02
N ALA A 2 28.44 -1.95 27.66
CA ALA A 2 28.22 -2.35 26.27
C ALA A 2 26.72 -2.19 26.00
N GLY A 3 26.35 -1.24 25.15
CA GLY A 3 24.99 -1.16 24.63
C GLY A 3 24.76 -2.36 23.72
N ASP A 4 23.67 -3.07 23.95
CA ASP A 4 23.29 -4.24 23.16
C ASP A 4 22.86 -3.77 21.76
N PHE A 5 23.67 -4.08 20.75
CA PHE A 5 23.47 -3.64 19.36
C PHE A 5 22.11 -4.10 18.80
N ASP A 6 21.61 -5.25 19.28
CA ASP A 6 20.29 -5.77 18.94
C ASP A 6 19.15 -4.93 19.54
N GLN A 7 19.38 -4.23 20.66
CA GLN A 7 18.40 -3.35 21.30
C GLN A 7 18.31 -1.98 20.62
N GLU A 8 19.41 -1.45 20.10
CA GLU A 8 19.45 -0.14 19.42
C GLU A 8 18.75 -0.19 18.05
N TRP A 9 18.98 -1.25 17.27
CA TRP A 9 18.38 -1.43 15.94
C TRP A 9 17.03 -2.14 15.95
N GLY A 10 16.69 -2.89 17.00
CA GLY A 10 15.34 -3.46 17.19
C GLY A 10 14.24 -2.39 17.27
N SER A 11 14.58 -1.18 17.74
CA SER A 11 13.68 -0.02 17.78
C SER A 11 13.26 0.46 16.39
N ALA A 12 14.13 0.31 15.38
CA ALA A 12 13.86 0.75 14.01
C ALA A 12 12.99 -0.25 13.23
N THR A 13 13.02 -1.53 13.61
CA THR A 13 12.18 -2.59 13.03
C THR A 13 10.85 -2.78 13.78
N GLY A 14 10.77 -2.41 15.06
CA GLY A 14 9.54 -2.45 15.86
C GLY A 14 8.44 -1.47 15.45
N GLY A 15 8.73 -0.52 14.55
CA GLY A 15 7.74 0.39 13.97
C GLY A 15 6.99 -0.17 12.75
N ALA A 16 7.47 -1.26 12.15
CA ALA A 16 6.91 -1.81 10.92
C ALA A 16 5.70 -2.75 11.14
N ASP A 17 5.49 -3.20 12.38
CA ASP A 17 4.35 -4.04 12.81
C ASP A 17 3.24 -3.24 13.49
N GLN A 18 3.29 -1.91 13.43
CA GLN A 18 2.07 -1.13 13.53
C GLN A 18 1.32 -1.34 12.24
N GLN A 19 0.45 -2.34 12.25
CA GLN A 19 -0.69 -2.44 11.37
C GLN A 19 -1.34 -1.05 11.36
N VAL A 20 -0.98 -0.22 10.37
CA VAL A 20 -1.53 1.12 10.19
C VAL A 20 -2.94 0.88 9.69
N GLY A 21 -3.82 0.50 10.62
CA GLY A 21 -5.25 0.57 10.45
C GLY A 21 -5.54 2.03 10.23
N MET A 22 -5.57 2.45 8.97
CA MET A 22 -6.13 3.70 8.51
C MET A 22 -7.59 3.70 8.99
N ARG A 23 -7.79 4.11 10.25
CA ARG A 23 -9.10 4.22 10.89
C ARG A 23 -9.80 5.42 10.27
N LEU A 24 -10.45 5.14 9.14
CA LEU A 24 -11.28 6.11 8.45
C LEU A 24 -12.61 6.25 9.23
N ASN A 25 -12.90 7.47 9.69
CA ASN A 25 -14.19 7.96 10.18
C ASN A 25 -14.80 7.26 11.40
N HIS A 26 -14.43 7.68 12.61
CA HIS A 26 -15.31 7.55 13.78
C HIS A 26 -15.92 8.91 14.11
N VAL A 27 -17.24 9.02 14.02
CA VAL A 27 -18.01 10.19 14.47
C VAL A 27 -18.24 10.07 15.99
N PRO A 28 -18.10 11.14 16.79
CA PRO A 28 -18.39 11.10 18.22
C PRO A 28 -19.88 10.81 18.50
N PRO A 29 -20.23 10.05 19.56
CA PRO A 29 -21.62 9.95 19.99
C PRO A 29 -22.04 11.28 20.63
N GLU A 30 -22.90 12.04 19.97
CA GLU A 30 -23.47 13.27 20.54
C GLU A 30 -24.65 12.97 21.50
N PRO A 31 -24.80 13.76 22.58
CA PRO A 31 -25.75 13.51 23.65
C PRO A 31 -27.19 13.85 23.26
N SER A 32 -28.11 13.06 23.80
CA SER A 32 -29.55 13.12 23.55
C SER A 32 -30.23 14.40 24.06
N GLY A 33 -31.06 15.04 23.22
CA GLY A 33 -31.99 16.11 23.62
C GLY A 33 -33.06 16.39 22.55
N PRO A 34 -34.28 16.87 22.89
CA PRO A 34 -35.50 16.55 22.14
C PRO A 34 -36.13 17.72 21.34
N GLY A 35 -36.71 17.42 20.17
CA GLY A 35 -37.81 18.20 19.55
C GLY A 35 -37.57 18.70 18.11
N PRO A 36 -38.64 19.02 17.35
CA PRO A 36 -38.92 18.35 16.08
C PRO A 36 -38.71 19.25 14.85
N SER A 37 -37.89 18.78 13.92
CA SER A 37 -37.91 19.18 12.51
C SER A 37 -37.39 18.00 11.71
N SER A 38 -38.06 17.72 10.59
CA SER A 38 -37.89 16.54 9.74
C SER A 38 -36.43 16.09 9.64
N PRO A 39 -36.12 14.79 9.85
CA PRO A 39 -34.74 14.35 9.82
C PRO A 39 -34.19 14.61 8.41
N PRO A 40 -33.05 15.32 8.27
CA PRO A 40 -32.31 15.29 7.02
C PRO A 40 -32.09 13.83 6.63
N VAL A 41 -32.34 13.51 5.36
CA VAL A 41 -32.16 12.16 4.81
C VAL A 41 -30.66 11.84 4.86
N TYR A 42 -30.19 11.36 6.01
CA TYR A 42 -28.92 10.68 6.17
C TYR A 42 -29.16 9.19 5.89
N GLY A 43 -29.44 8.90 4.62
CA GLY A 43 -29.35 7.54 4.11
C GLY A 43 -27.98 7.32 3.47
N PRO A 44 -27.52 6.07 3.33
CA PRO A 44 -26.29 5.72 2.60
C PRO A 44 -26.33 6.11 1.10
N PHE A 45 -27.42 6.73 0.63
CA PHE A 45 -27.64 7.21 -0.72
C PHE A 45 -27.83 8.73 -0.82
N ALA A 46 -27.58 9.49 0.26
CA ALA A 46 -27.60 10.95 0.19
C ALA A 46 -26.44 11.43 -0.70
N PRO A 47 -26.68 12.22 -1.76
CA PRO A 47 -25.62 12.71 -2.62
C PRO A 47 -24.69 13.61 -1.81
N GLY A 48 -23.46 13.13 -1.59
CA GLY A 48 -22.42 13.87 -0.88
C GLY A 48 -22.06 15.16 -1.62
N LYS A 49 -21.99 16.27 -0.90
CA LYS A 49 -21.70 17.62 -1.41
C LYS A 49 -20.20 17.85 -1.68
N GLY A 50 -19.47 16.80 -2.07
CA GLY A 50 -18.06 16.86 -2.49
C GLY A 50 -17.95 16.74 -4.01
N PRO A 51 -16.76 16.94 -4.60
CA PRO A 51 -16.53 16.56 -5.99
C PRO A 51 -17.00 15.11 -6.19
N ALA A 52 -17.88 14.89 -7.17
CA ALA A 52 -18.44 13.57 -7.46
C ALA A 52 -17.41 12.60 -8.08
N ASP A 53 -16.18 13.10 -8.30
CA ASP A 53 -15.08 12.33 -8.84
C ASP A 53 -14.26 11.66 -7.73
N PHE A 54 -13.99 10.37 -7.93
CA PHE A 54 -12.95 9.70 -7.15
C PHE A 54 -11.63 10.45 -7.33
N ALA A 55 -10.86 10.63 -6.25
CA ALA A 55 -9.56 11.31 -6.27
C ALA A 55 -8.49 10.69 -7.21
N SER A 56 -8.80 9.59 -7.89
CA SER A 56 -7.98 8.91 -8.90
C SER A 56 -8.86 8.06 -9.83
N SER A 57 -8.53 7.95 -11.11
CA SER A 57 -9.29 7.13 -12.07
C SER A 57 -8.80 5.67 -12.14
N PRO A 58 -9.59 4.73 -12.69
CA PRO A 58 -9.12 3.37 -12.99
C PRO A 58 -7.88 3.36 -13.91
N ALA A 59 -7.81 4.29 -14.86
CA ALA A 59 -6.65 4.43 -15.76
C ALA A 59 -5.39 4.82 -14.98
N ASP A 60 -5.49 5.77 -14.04
CA ASP A 60 -4.37 6.19 -13.19
C ASP A 60 -3.87 5.04 -12.32
N LYS A 61 -4.78 4.25 -11.75
CA LYS A 61 -4.42 3.06 -10.96
C LYS A 61 -3.71 2.01 -11.80
N LYS A 62 -4.18 1.78 -13.02
CA LYS A 62 -3.53 0.86 -13.97
C LYS A 62 -2.14 1.36 -14.38
N ALA A 63 -2.00 2.66 -14.63
CA ALA A 63 -0.72 3.28 -14.95
C ALA A 63 0.27 3.14 -13.78
N ALA A 64 -0.16 3.45 -12.55
CA ALA A 64 0.66 3.29 -11.35
C ALA A 64 1.11 1.83 -11.14
N ALA A 65 0.21 0.86 -11.32
CA ALA A 65 0.58 -0.56 -11.28
C ALA A 65 1.59 -0.93 -12.37
N GLY A 66 1.49 -0.31 -13.55
CA GLY A 66 2.46 -0.45 -14.63
C GLY A 66 3.83 0.13 -14.28
N THR A 67 3.89 1.30 -13.63
CA THR A 67 5.15 1.87 -13.13
C THR A 67 5.81 0.97 -12.09
N ILE A 68 5.03 0.40 -11.16
CA ILE A 68 5.57 -0.55 -10.18
C ILE A 68 6.21 -1.75 -10.89
N GLU A 69 5.53 -2.35 -11.87
CA GLU A 69 6.00 -3.55 -12.57
C GLU A 69 7.20 -3.29 -13.48
N ASN A 70 7.18 -2.19 -14.24
CA ASN A 70 8.14 -1.98 -15.33
C ASN A 70 9.34 -1.13 -14.93
N GLU A 71 9.21 -0.32 -13.88
CA GLU A 71 10.26 0.62 -13.47
C GLU A 71 10.74 0.32 -12.04
N LEU A 72 9.84 0.30 -11.07
CA LEU A 72 10.25 0.20 -9.66
C LEU A 72 10.79 -1.20 -9.32
N GLN A 73 10.05 -2.26 -9.61
CA GLN A 73 10.49 -3.63 -9.31
C GLN A 73 11.85 -3.96 -9.96
N PRO A 74 12.09 -3.69 -11.26
CA PRO A 74 13.39 -3.96 -11.89
C PRO A 74 14.52 -3.08 -11.33
N ASN A 75 14.29 -1.78 -11.14
CA ASN A 75 15.32 -0.87 -10.65
C ASN A 75 15.67 -1.14 -9.18
N THR A 76 14.70 -1.46 -8.33
CA THR A 76 14.92 -1.88 -6.94
C THR A 76 15.76 -3.15 -6.89
N LYS A 77 15.44 -4.16 -7.73
CA LYS A 77 16.23 -5.38 -7.81
C LYS A 77 17.67 -5.10 -8.22
N LYS A 78 17.87 -4.32 -9.28
CA LYS A 78 19.21 -3.96 -9.77
C LYS A 78 20.02 -3.17 -8.73
N ALA A 79 19.39 -2.24 -8.02
CA ALA A 79 20.03 -1.47 -6.97
C ALA A 79 20.44 -2.37 -5.78
N ALA A 80 19.61 -3.36 -5.44
CA ALA A 80 19.93 -4.33 -4.40
C ALA A 80 21.14 -5.20 -4.73
N GLU A 81 21.21 -5.72 -5.96
CA GLU A 81 22.32 -6.58 -6.42
C GLU A 81 23.67 -5.84 -6.44
N HIS A 82 23.69 -4.51 -6.58
CA HIS A 82 24.94 -3.74 -6.62
C HIS A 82 25.72 -3.80 -5.29
N ALA A 83 25.04 -4.03 -4.17
CA ALA A 83 25.67 -4.09 -2.85
C ALA A 83 26.38 -5.44 -2.58
N ASP A 84 26.04 -6.50 -3.32
CA ASP A 84 26.46 -7.87 -2.99
C ASP A 84 27.93 -8.12 -3.32
N GLU A 85 28.42 -7.62 -4.45
CA GLU A 85 29.80 -7.87 -4.90
C GLU A 85 30.82 -7.22 -3.96
N ALA A 86 30.61 -5.95 -3.59
CA ALA A 86 31.49 -5.22 -2.69
C ALA A 86 31.46 -5.80 -1.27
N THR A 87 30.27 -6.18 -0.78
CA THR A 87 30.10 -6.75 0.56
C THR A 87 30.70 -8.15 0.65
N THR A 88 30.57 -8.96 -0.41
CA THR A 88 31.18 -10.29 -0.49
C THR A 88 32.71 -10.21 -0.52
N ALA A 89 33.27 -9.26 -1.29
CA ALA A 89 34.71 -9.04 -1.33
C ALA A 89 35.25 -8.57 0.03
N ALA A 90 34.55 -7.63 0.68
CA ALA A 90 34.90 -7.16 2.03
C ALA A 90 34.83 -8.28 3.06
N HIS A 91 33.77 -9.10 3.06
CA HIS A 91 33.63 -10.25 3.96
C HIS A 91 34.85 -11.17 3.89
N LYS A 92 35.24 -11.58 2.68
CA LYS A 92 36.43 -12.44 2.47
C LYS A 92 37.73 -11.77 2.94
N GLY A 93 37.86 -10.45 2.72
CA GLY A 93 39.02 -9.68 3.16
C GLY A 93 39.17 -9.61 4.70
N PHE A 94 38.07 -9.76 5.43
CA PHE A 94 38.04 -9.79 6.89
C PHE A 94 37.89 -11.21 7.48
N ASP A 95 38.10 -12.26 6.68
CA ASP A 95 37.95 -13.64 7.15
C ASP A 95 38.79 -13.90 8.42
N GLY A 96 38.16 -14.49 9.44
CA GLY A 96 38.75 -14.72 10.76
C GLY A 96 38.64 -13.55 11.74
N TRP A 97 38.10 -12.41 11.33
CA TRP A 97 37.83 -11.25 12.20
C TRP A 97 36.34 -11.17 12.52
N GLU A 98 35.99 -10.62 13.70
CA GLU A 98 34.59 -10.38 14.08
C GLU A 98 33.86 -9.48 13.08
N THR A 99 34.58 -8.57 12.40
CA THR A 99 34.06 -7.72 11.33
C THR A 99 33.45 -8.51 10.18
N ALA A 100 34.00 -9.68 9.81
CA ALA A 100 33.40 -10.53 8.77
C ALA A 100 32.03 -11.06 9.20
N ALA A 101 31.90 -11.50 10.47
CA ALA A 101 30.61 -11.92 11.01
C ALA A 101 29.59 -10.77 11.04
N GLY A 102 30.03 -9.56 11.39
CA GLY A 102 29.21 -8.35 11.32
C GLY A 102 28.75 -8.02 9.89
N LEU A 103 29.67 -8.03 8.92
CA LEU A 103 29.37 -7.82 7.50
C LEU A 103 28.38 -8.85 6.97
N LYS A 104 28.54 -10.13 7.36
CA LYS A 104 27.58 -11.18 7.02
C LYS A 104 26.18 -10.88 7.55
N LYS A 105 26.07 -10.50 8.83
CA LYS A 105 24.76 -10.16 9.44
C LYS A 105 24.09 -8.98 8.72
N VAL A 106 24.86 -7.96 8.35
CA VAL A 106 24.36 -6.81 7.59
C VAL A 106 23.88 -7.24 6.20
N ALA A 107 24.65 -8.05 5.48
CA ALA A 107 24.27 -8.58 4.17
C ALA A 107 22.98 -9.41 4.25
N ASP A 108 22.93 -10.37 5.17
CA ASP A 108 21.74 -11.23 5.36
C ASP A 108 20.50 -10.37 5.71
N THR A 109 20.67 -9.30 6.49
CA THR A 109 19.58 -8.36 6.84
C THR A 109 19.12 -7.54 5.64
N TRP A 110 20.07 -7.04 4.83
CA TRP A 110 19.79 -6.32 3.59
C TRP A 110 18.93 -7.16 2.65
N ASP A 111 19.31 -8.43 2.45
CA ASP A 111 18.55 -9.37 1.61
C ASP A 111 17.10 -9.54 2.08
N GLN A 112 16.88 -9.64 3.40
CA GLN A 112 15.53 -9.71 3.94
C GLN A 112 14.74 -8.42 3.69
N GLN A 113 15.37 -7.25 3.85
CA GLN A 113 14.71 -5.97 3.59
C GLN A 113 14.33 -5.82 2.11
N VAL A 114 15.24 -6.18 1.20
CA VAL A 114 14.98 -6.17 -0.24
C VAL A 114 13.83 -7.11 -0.59
N LYS A 115 13.82 -8.32 -0.03
CA LYS A 115 12.74 -9.29 -0.22
C LYS A 115 11.39 -8.75 0.25
N ASN A 116 11.34 -8.15 1.44
CA ASN A 116 10.13 -7.55 1.98
C ASN A 116 9.62 -6.38 1.13
N LEU A 117 10.53 -5.52 0.65
CA LEU A 117 10.19 -4.42 -0.24
C LEU A 117 9.61 -4.94 -1.57
N MET A 118 10.23 -5.95 -2.18
CA MET A 118 9.74 -6.55 -3.42
C MET A 118 8.35 -7.18 -3.26
N ALA A 119 8.11 -7.85 -2.14
CA ALA A 119 6.79 -8.41 -1.81
C ALA A 119 5.73 -7.32 -1.63
N ARG A 120 6.08 -6.20 -0.98
CA ARG A 120 5.19 -5.04 -0.83
C ARG A 120 4.85 -4.41 -2.19
N LEU A 121 5.84 -4.19 -3.05
CA LEU A 121 5.62 -3.68 -4.40
C LEU A 121 4.68 -4.60 -5.20
N ASP A 122 4.85 -5.91 -5.09
CA ASP A 122 3.97 -6.86 -5.77
C ASP A 122 2.53 -6.80 -5.23
N GLY A 123 2.37 -6.72 -3.91
CA GLY A 123 1.08 -6.54 -3.26
C GLY A 123 0.37 -5.23 -3.66
N GLU A 124 1.10 -4.12 -3.70
CA GLU A 124 0.57 -2.81 -4.12
C GLU A 124 0.14 -2.81 -5.59
N LYS A 125 0.96 -3.39 -6.48
CA LYS A 125 0.60 -3.61 -7.89
C LYS A 125 -0.70 -4.42 -8.01
N GLY A 126 -0.81 -5.51 -7.26
CA GLY A 126 -2.01 -6.36 -7.22
C GLY A 126 -3.24 -5.58 -6.75
N ALA A 127 -3.11 -4.83 -5.65
CA ALA A 127 -4.19 -4.02 -5.09
C ALA A 127 -4.66 -2.93 -6.07
N LEU A 128 -3.74 -2.23 -6.74
CA LEU A 128 -4.06 -1.19 -7.72
C LEU A 128 -4.82 -1.76 -8.93
N ARG A 129 -4.39 -2.94 -9.44
CA ARG A 129 -5.09 -3.64 -10.51
C ARG A 129 -6.48 -4.10 -10.09
N GLY A 130 -6.60 -4.68 -8.89
CA GLY A 130 -7.87 -5.10 -8.32
C GLY A 130 -8.85 -3.93 -8.16
N ALA A 131 -8.39 -2.81 -7.61
CA ALA A 131 -9.20 -1.61 -7.45
C ALA A 131 -9.66 -1.02 -8.79
N SER A 132 -8.77 -0.96 -9.79
CA SER A 132 -9.14 -0.55 -11.15
C SER A 132 -10.23 -1.46 -11.75
N GLY A 133 -10.09 -2.78 -11.59
CA GLY A 133 -11.07 -3.75 -12.06
C GLY A 133 -12.43 -3.59 -11.39
N LEU A 134 -12.45 -3.38 -10.07
CA LEU A 134 -13.67 -3.16 -9.29
C LEU A 134 -14.44 -1.94 -9.77
N PHE A 135 -13.76 -0.80 -9.97
CA PHE A 135 -14.40 0.43 -10.42
C PHE A 135 -14.97 0.29 -11.84
N THR A 136 -14.20 -0.23 -12.80
CA THR A 136 -14.69 -0.47 -14.15
C THR A 136 -15.88 -1.44 -14.17
N GLY A 137 -15.85 -2.48 -13.33
CA GLY A 137 -16.95 -3.44 -13.19
C GLY A 137 -18.22 -2.80 -12.64
N ASN A 138 -18.10 -2.00 -11.57
CA ASN A 138 -19.22 -1.27 -10.99
C ASN A 138 -19.84 -0.30 -12.01
N ASP A 139 -19.01 0.48 -12.71
CA ASP A 139 -19.49 1.44 -13.72
C ASP A 139 -20.27 0.74 -14.84
N THR A 140 -19.77 -0.40 -15.30
CA THR A 140 -20.44 -1.22 -16.33
C THR A 140 -21.75 -1.80 -15.81
N GLY A 141 -21.75 -2.33 -14.59
CA GLY A 141 -22.95 -2.90 -13.95
C GLY A 141 -24.05 -1.86 -13.76
N ILE A 142 -23.69 -0.68 -13.22
CA ILE A 142 -24.60 0.45 -13.05
C ILE A 142 -25.16 0.90 -14.40
N ARG A 143 -24.31 1.04 -15.42
CA ARG A 143 -24.74 1.37 -16.78
C ARG A 143 -25.77 0.36 -17.32
N ASN A 144 -25.49 -0.93 -17.18
CA ASN A 144 -26.39 -2.00 -17.65
C ASN A 144 -27.73 -2.00 -16.91
N GLN A 145 -27.74 -1.68 -15.62
CA GLN A 145 -28.97 -1.52 -14.86
C GLN A 145 -29.79 -0.35 -15.40
N PHE A 146 -29.17 0.81 -15.62
CA PHE A 146 -29.85 1.99 -16.14
C PHE A 146 -30.40 1.76 -17.56
N THR A 147 -29.64 1.13 -18.46
CA THR A 147 -30.12 0.83 -19.82
C THR A 147 -31.28 -0.15 -19.81
N THR A 148 -31.22 -1.18 -18.96
CA THR A 148 -32.29 -2.18 -18.82
C THR A 148 -33.58 -1.59 -18.26
N GLN A 149 -33.48 -0.65 -17.31
CA GLN A 149 -34.64 0.00 -16.68
C GLN A 149 -35.18 1.20 -17.47
N SER A 150 -34.43 1.71 -18.45
CA SER A 150 -34.81 2.89 -19.22
C SER A 150 -35.93 2.58 -20.21
N LYS A 151 -37.00 3.37 -20.17
CA LYS A 151 -38.10 3.34 -21.15
C LYS A 151 -37.69 3.83 -22.55
N LEU A 152 -36.46 4.33 -22.70
CA LEU A 152 -35.88 4.76 -23.98
C LEU A 152 -35.05 3.66 -24.64
N ASN A 153 -34.93 2.48 -24.03
CA ASN A 153 -34.15 1.38 -24.58
C ASN A 153 -34.94 0.71 -25.72
N GLY A 154 -34.53 0.96 -26.98
CA GLY A 154 -35.16 0.38 -28.18
C GLY A 154 -36.04 1.34 -29.01
N LEU A 155 -36.02 2.65 -28.70
CA LEU A 155 -36.45 3.73 -29.61
C LEU A 155 -35.23 4.23 -30.41
#